data_AF-A0A2E9LIB0-F1
#
_entry.id   AF-A0A2E9LIB0-F1
#
_cell.length_a   1.000
_cell.length_b   1.000
_cell.length_c   1.000
_cell.angle_alpha   90.00
_cell.angle_beta   90.00
_cell.angle_gamma   90.00
#
_symmetry.space_group_name_H-M   'P 1'
#
loop_
_entity.id
_entity.type
_entity.pdbx_description
1 polymer ?
#
loop_
_entity_poly.entity_id
_entity_poly.type
_entity_poly.pdbx_seq_one_letter_code
_entity_poly.pdbx_strand_id
1 'polypeptide(L)'
;MKEKDDIREDLAALEHDQWAHWTKYMLEVLEPLLAYGRGVASVTGEHGWTDRRAIRAIEASVRWKRQIDTPYEALSEAEKDSDREWADKVLAALKAAPGRVGGEE
;
A
#
# COMPACT_ATOMS: atom_id res chain seq x y z
N MET A 1 8.33 28.57 2.18
CA MET A 1 9.20 27.42 2.42
C MET A 1 8.33 26.42 3.17
N LYS A 2 8.17 25.19 2.66
CA LYS A 2 7.36 24.17 3.36
C LYS A 2 8.05 23.79 4.66
N GLU A 3 7.30 23.58 5.73
CA GLU A 3 7.85 23.07 6.97
C GLU A 3 8.26 21.60 6.81
N LYS A 4 9.11 21.10 7.69
CA LYS A 4 9.60 19.71 7.61
C LYS A 4 8.44 18.70 7.66
N ASP A 5 7.42 19.00 8.45
CA ASP A 5 6.26 18.14 8.61
C ASP A 5 5.37 18.19 7.37
N ASP A 6 5.27 19.34 6.68
CA ASP A 6 4.59 19.44 5.38
C ASP A 6 5.24 18.53 4.33
N ILE A 7 6.58 18.52 4.27
CA ILE A 7 7.32 17.67 3.31
C ILE A 7 7.12 16.19 3.64
N ARG A 8 7.07 15.83 4.93
CA ARG A 8 6.82 14.45 5.34
C ARG A 8 5.44 13.98 4.92
N GLU A 9 4.41 14.80 5.11
CA GLU A 9 3.04 14.48 4.70
C GLU A 9 2.89 14.46 3.17
N ASP A 10 3.56 15.35 2.43
CA ASP A 10 3.60 15.29 0.96
C ASP A 10 4.21 13.97 0.46
N LEU A 11 5.31 13.53 1.07
CA LEU A 11 5.97 12.27 0.73
C LEU A 11 5.10 11.06 1.10
N ALA A 12 4.41 11.11 2.24
CA ALA A 12 3.49 10.06 2.65
C ALA A 12 2.29 9.96 1.70
N ALA A 13 1.72 11.10 1.27
CA ALA A 13 0.66 11.11 0.26
C ALA A 13 1.14 10.51 -1.07
N LEU A 14 2.36 10.83 -1.50
CA LEU A 14 2.96 10.23 -2.70
C LEU A 14 3.17 8.72 -2.56
N GLU A 15 3.61 8.24 -1.40
CA GLU A 15 3.77 6.81 -1.13
C GLU A 15 2.41 6.08 -1.15
N HIS A 16 1.36 6.69 -0.60
CA HIS A 16 0.00 6.15 -0.69
C HIS A 16 -0.45 6.01 -2.15
N ASP A 17 -0.25 7.03 -2.97
CA ASP A 17 -0.59 7.00 -4.39
C ASP A 17 0.18 5.89 -5.15
N GLN A 18 1.48 5.74 -4.87
CA GLN A 18 2.31 4.69 -5.46
C GLN A 18 1.83 3.29 -5.05
N TRP A 19 1.60 3.09 -3.74
CA TRP A 19 1.09 1.83 -3.22
C TRP A 19 -0.29 1.50 -3.80
N ALA A 20 -1.20 2.47 -3.85
CA ALA A 20 -2.54 2.30 -4.36
C ALA A 20 -2.53 1.93 -5.85
N HIS A 21 -1.69 2.60 -6.64
CA HIS A 21 -1.52 2.33 -8.08
C HIS A 21 -1.08 0.88 -8.33
N TRP A 22 0.01 0.44 -7.71
CA TRP A 22 0.55 -0.91 -7.94
C TRP A 22 -0.35 -2.00 -7.35
N THR A 23 -0.93 -1.75 -6.17
CA THR A 23 -1.84 -2.71 -5.52
C THR A 23 -3.11 -2.89 -6.33
N LYS A 24 -3.68 -1.81 -6.87
CA LYS A 24 -4.82 -1.89 -7.78
C LYS A 24 -4.51 -2.75 -9.00
N TYR A 25 -3.41 -2.47 -9.69
CA TYR A 25 -2.97 -3.26 -10.83
C TYR A 25 -2.79 -4.75 -10.46
N MET A 26 -2.11 -5.05 -9.35
CA MET A 26 -1.93 -6.42 -8.88
C MET A 26 -3.25 -7.12 -8.59
N LEU A 27 -4.20 -6.45 -7.92
CA LEU A 27 -5.51 -7.01 -7.60
C LEU A 27 -6.34 -7.26 -8.86
N GLU A 28 -6.28 -6.37 -9.86
CA GLU A 28 -6.94 -6.55 -11.16
C GLU A 28 -6.34 -7.74 -11.92
N VAL A 29 -5.01 -7.88 -11.94
CA VAL A 29 -4.33 -9.02 -12.58
C VAL A 29 -4.66 -10.35 -11.90
N LEU A 30 -4.79 -10.36 -10.57
CA LEU A 30 -5.10 -11.56 -9.79
C LEU A 30 -6.60 -11.87 -9.71
N GLU A 31 -7.48 -10.92 -10.09
CA GLU A 31 -8.93 -11.09 -9.99
C GLU A 31 -9.41 -12.38 -10.69
N PRO A 32 -8.97 -12.73 -11.91
CA PRO A 32 -9.38 -13.99 -12.53
C PRO A 32 -9.00 -15.22 -11.68
N LEU A 33 -7.81 -15.24 -11.07
CA LEU A 33 -7.38 -16.35 -10.22
C LEU A 33 -8.28 -16.51 -8.98
N LEU A 34 -8.71 -15.39 -8.41
CA LEU A 34 -9.62 -15.33 -7.26
C LEU A 34 -11.07 -15.66 -7.65
N ALA A 35 -11.54 -15.17 -8.80
CA ALA A 35 -12.91 -15.32 -9.30
C ALA A 35 -13.19 -16.73 -9.86
N TYR A 36 -12.23 -17.38 -10.52
CA TYR A 36 -12.37 -18.76 -11.00
C TYR A 36 -12.23 -19.82 -9.89
N GLY A 37 -12.19 -19.40 -8.62
CA GLY A 37 -12.02 -20.30 -7.50
C GLY A 37 -10.69 -21.05 -7.51
N ARG A 38 -9.68 -20.68 -8.30
CA ARG A 38 -8.40 -21.41 -8.27
C ARG A 38 -7.44 -20.91 -7.19
N GLY A 39 -7.67 -19.70 -6.66
CA GLY A 39 -6.99 -19.19 -5.46
C GLY A 39 -7.70 -19.46 -4.13
N VAL A 40 -9.01 -19.76 -4.15
CA VAL A 40 -9.85 -19.99 -2.94
C VAL A 40 -10.63 -21.32 -3.00
N ALA A 41 -10.84 -21.95 -4.15
CA ALA A 41 -11.53 -23.25 -4.26
C ALA A 41 -10.60 -24.47 -4.17
N SER A 42 -9.39 -24.31 -3.61
CA SER A 42 -8.80 -25.41 -2.83
C SER A 42 -9.28 -25.41 -1.37
N VAL A 43 -10.14 -24.47 -0.96
CA VAL A 43 -10.81 -24.43 0.36
C VAL A 43 -12.12 -25.25 0.36
N THR A 44 -12.41 -25.98 -0.73
CA THR A 44 -13.49 -26.96 -0.79
C THR A 44 -12.93 -28.38 -0.91
N GLY A 45 -12.06 -28.76 0.03
CA GLY A 45 -11.92 -30.16 0.45
C GLY A 45 -12.94 -30.47 1.56
N GLU A 46 -13.11 -31.74 1.93
CA GLU A 46 -14.11 -32.31 2.87
C GLU A 46 -14.41 -31.56 4.19
N HIS A 47 -13.63 -30.55 4.56
CA HIS A 47 -13.72 -29.78 5.82
C HIS A 47 -13.80 -28.27 5.53
N GLY A 48 -14.91 -27.82 4.95
CA GLY A 48 -15.11 -26.49 4.37
C GLY A 48 -14.76 -25.24 5.20
N TRP A 49 -14.67 -24.12 4.49
CA TRP A 49 -14.87 -22.71 4.92
C TRP A 49 -14.09 -22.16 6.12
N THR A 50 -13.06 -22.83 6.63
CA THR A 50 -12.41 -22.42 7.90
C THR A 50 -10.89 -22.29 7.85
N ASP A 51 -10.24 -22.24 6.68
CA ASP A 51 -8.84 -21.82 6.67
C ASP A 51 -8.76 -20.33 7.02
N ARG A 52 -8.39 -20.04 8.26
CA ARG A 52 -8.18 -18.68 8.80
C ARG A 52 -7.25 -17.84 7.94
N ARG A 53 -6.38 -18.46 7.13
CA ARG A 53 -5.55 -17.76 6.14
C ARG A 53 -6.37 -17.18 4.98
N ALA A 54 -7.36 -17.92 4.49
CA ALA A 54 -8.26 -17.46 3.42
C ALA A 54 -9.15 -16.31 3.91
N ILE A 55 -9.70 -16.42 5.13
CA ILE A 55 -10.50 -15.35 5.75
C ILE A 55 -9.69 -14.05 5.87
N ARG A 56 -8.47 -14.14 6.42
CA ARG A 56 -7.56 -12.98 6.52
C ARG A 56 -7.27 -12.35 5.16
N ALA A 57 -7.06 -13.16 4.13
CA ALA A 57 -6.78 -12.66 2.78
C ALA A 57 -7.98 -11.91 2.19
N ILE A 58 -9.20 -12.41 2.41
CA ILE A 58 -10.45 -11.75 1.99
C ILE A 58 -10.63 -10.43 2.74
N GLU A 59 -10.51 -10.43 4.06
CA GLU A 59 -10.60 -9.22 4.89
C GLU A 59 -9.56 -8.17 4.49
N ALA A 60 -8.32 -8.59 4.26
CA ALA A 60 -7.26 -7.71 3.78
C ALA A 60 -7.59 -7.13 2.40
N SER A 61 -8.09 -7.95 1.47
CA SER A 61 -8.45 -7.50 0.12
C SER A 61 -9.58 -6.47 0.13
N VAL A 62 -10.60 -6.66 0.97
CA VAL A 62 -11.69 -5.69 1.14
C VAL A 62 -11.15 -4.38 1.73
N ARG A 63 -10.31 -4.46 2.77
CA ARG A 63 -9.68 -3.27 3.36
C ARG A 63 -8.81 -2.53 2.35
N TRP A 64 -7.96 -3.23 1.61
CA TRP A 64 -7.06 -2.61 0.63
C TRP A 64 -7.83 -1.93 -0.50
N LYS A 65 -8.88 -2.56 -1.04
CA LYS A 65 -9.75 -1.91 -2.04
C LYS A 65 -10.31 -0.59 -1.51
N ARG A 66 -10.83 -0.58 -0.28
CA ARG A 66 -11.30 0.66 0.35
C ARG A 66 -10.19 1.71 0.48
N GLN A 67 -9.00 1.31 0.90
CA GLN A 67 -7.85 2.21 1.07
C GLN A 67 -7.38 2.79 -0.27
N ILE A 68 -7.31 1.99 -1.33
CA ILE A 68 -6.96 2.41 -2.70
C ILE A 68 -7.91 3.53 -3.19
N ASP A 69 -9.21 3.40 -2.94
CA ASP A 69 -10.21 4.37 -3.37
C ASP A 69 -10.35 5.58 -2.41
N THR A 70 -9.56 5.63 -1.33
CA THR A 70 -9.58 6.73 -0.35
C THR A 70 -8.36 7.64 -0.57
N PRO A 71 -8.53 8.95 -0.79
CA PRO A 71 -7.40 9.87 -0.86
C PRO A 71 -6.68 9.95 0.50
N TYR A 72 -5.37 10.19 0.48
CA TYR A 72 -4.51 10.15 1.68
C TYR A 72 -5.06 11.02 2.82
N GLU A 73 -5.54 12.23 2.52
CA GLU A 73 -6.05 13.18 3.52
C GLU A 73 -7.28 12.65 4.26
N ALA A 74 -8.05 11.75 3.63
CA ALA A 74 -9.25 11.14 4.17
C ALA A 74 -8.99 9.81 4.89
N LEU A 75 -7.75 9.30 4.88
CA LEU A 75 -7.37 8.13 5.68
C LEU A 75 -7.38 8.48 7.17
N SER A 76 -7.60 7.46 8.01
CA SER A 76 -7.39 7.60 9.44
C SER A 76 -5.91 7.76 9.76
N GLU A 77 -5.57 8.40 10.88
CA GLU A 77 -4.17 8.62 11.27
C GLU A 77 -3.38 7.31 11.37
N ALA A 78 -4.00 6.24 11.90
CA ALA A 78 -3.38 4.93 11.99
C ALA A 78 -3.11 4.28 10.62
N GLU A 79 -3.86 4.65 9.59
CA GLU A 79 -3.64 4.15 8.22
C GLU A 79 -2.52 4.90 7.52
N LYS A 80 -2.40 6.21 7.78
CA LYS A 80 -1.30 7.05 7.27
C LYS A 80 0.06 6.64 7.84
N ASP A 81 0.09 5.99 8.99
CA ASP A 81 1.34 5.66 9.70
C ASP A 81 2.30 4.81 8.86
N SER A 82 1.80 3.90 8.00
CA SER A 82 2.68 3.14 7.10
C SER A 82 3.30 3.99 6.00
N ASP A 83 2.54 4.92 5.43
CA ASP A 83 3.02 5.80 4.36
C ASP A 83 4.04 6.79 4.92
N ARG A 84 3.78 7.28 6.12
CA ARG A 84 4.69 8.10 6.92
C ARG A 84 6.00 7.41 7.26
N GLU A 85 5.97 6.10 7.58
CA GLU A 85 7.18 5.32 7.80
C GLU A 85 8.07 5.29 6.54
N TRP A 86 7.46 5.17 5.35
CA TRP A 86 8.18 5.22 4.09
C TRP A 86 8.70 6.62 3.75
N ALA A 87 7.90 7.65 3.99
CA ALA A 87 8.34 9.05 3.88
C ALA A 87 9.57 9.33 4.77
N ASP A 88 9.56 8.83 6.01
CA ASP A 88 10.69 8.96 6.94
C ASP A 88 11.95 8.26 6.41
N LYS A 89 11.82 7.10 5.74
CA LYS A 89 12.93 6.40 5.07
C LYS A 89 13.50 7.20 3.91
N VAL A 90 12.66 7.82 3.08
CA VAL A 90 13.09 8.70 1.98
C VAL A 90 13.87 9.89 2.54
N LEU A 91 13.35 10.56 3.57
CA LEU A 91 14.02 11.68 4.23
C LEU A 91 15.35 11.25 4.85
N ALA A 92 15.44 10.05 5.43
CA ALA A 92 16.68 9.50 5.96
C ALA A 92 17.71 9.24 4.86
N ALA A 93 17.28 8.67 3.72
CA ALA A 93 18.15 8.42 2.57
C ALA A 93 18.73 9.72 1.99
N LEU A 94 17.92 10.77 1.87
CA LEU A 94 18.37 12.09 1.42
C LEU A 94 19.42 12.71 2.35
N LYS A 95 19.25 12.56 3.68
CA LYS A 95 20.26 13.01 4.66
C LYS A 95 21.55 12.21 4.60
N ALA A 96 21.46 10.91 4.33
CA ALA A 96 22.61 10.03 4.22
C ALA A 96 23.41 10.24 2.92
N ALA A 97 22.84 10.95 1.93
CA ALA A 97 23.48 11.29 0.67
C ALA A 97 23.78 12.80 0.56
N PRO A 98 24.70 13.35 1.37
CA PRO A 98 25.12 14.75 1.22
C PRO A 98 25.85 14.93 -0.12
N GLY A 99 25.20 15.57 -1.10
CA GLY A 99 25.85 16.12 -2.29
C GLY A 99 25.73 15.33 -3.61
N ARG A 100 24.52 15.10 -4.12
CA ARG A 100 24.30 14.83 -5.57
C ARG A 100 23.28 15.78 -6.21
N VAL A 101 23.27 17.04 -5.81
CA VAL A 101 22.71 18.12 -6.64
C VAL A 101 23.89 18.88 -7.23
N GLY A 102 24.41 18.33 -8.31
CA GLY A 102 25.65 18.75 -8.94
C GLY A 102 26.06 17.73 -9.99
N GLY A 103 25.20 17.55 -10.99
CA GLY A 103 25.57 16.99 -12.28
C GLY A 103 25.42 18.12 -13.29
N GLU A 104 26.55 18.71 -13.63
CA GLU A 104 26.72 19.63 -14.75
C GLU A 104 26.37 18.92 -16.07
N GLU A 105 25.43 19.47 -16.83
CA GLU A 105 25.60 19.98 -18.21
C GLU A 105 24.30 20.65 -18.69
#